data_AF-A0AAN5L557-F1
#
_entry.id   AF-A0AAN5L557-F1
#
_cell.length_a   1.000
_cell.length_b   1.000
_cell.length_c   1.000
_cell.angle_alpha   90.00
_cell.angle_beta   90.00
_cell.angle_gamma   90.00
#
_symmetry.space_group_name_H-M   'P 1'
#
loop_
_entity.id
_entity.type
_entity.pdbx_description
1 polymer ?
#
loop_
_entity_poly.entity_id
_entity_poly.type
_entity_poly.pdbx_seq_one_letter_code
_entity_poly.pdbx_strand_id
1 'polypeptide(L)'
;MSALQIIYPNDMLHPSQPDEMFLAEYTYACQSSITCLLLSSEAAALGDYRFSSSFSANMPVLWRGWMLHPDEYESLSRAVEKRGARLLTSCQQYLQCHHLPGWYESCRDLTPETIVTSEDADFAALTKEYGWPAYFVKDYVKSLTTSRGSIARNAQEIDEIITLLKQFRGEIEGGVCLRRVEKFDTSSERRFFVLDGKVHAANGDIPARVSEIAARINSPFYSIDVINDEAGALRLVEIGDGQVSDIKEWSVERFVKMLSDYAVSQEI
;
A
#
# COMPACT_ATOMS: atom_id res chain seq x y z
N MET A 1 6.76 -26.50 6.61
CA MET A 1 5.97 -25.56 7.43
C MET A 1 6.22 -24.17 6.87
N SER A 2 5.19 -23.34 6.72
CA SER A 2 5.36 -21.95 6.25
C SER A 2 6.26 -21.17 7.19
N ALA A 3 7.03 -20.21 6.67
CA ALA A 3 7.93 -19.36 7.47
C ALA A 3 7.29 -18.00 7.84
N LEU A 4 5.98 -17.84 7.64
CA LEU A 4 5.21 -16.63 7.87
C LEU A 4 3.85 -17.01 8.49
N GLN A 5 3.28 -16.09 9.27
CA GLN A 5 1.89 -16.16 9.73
C GLN A 5 1.14 -14.92 9.22
N ILE A 6 -0.16 -15.01 8.99
CA ILE A 6 -0.95 -13.89 8.45
C ILE A 6 -2.10 -13.56 9.39
N ILE A 7 -2.28 -12.28 9.71
CA ILE A 7 -3.47 -11.75 10.36
C ILE A 7 -4.39 -11.20 9.27
N TYR A 8 -5.66 -11.58 9.31
CA TYR A 8 -6.74 -10.98 8.54
C TYR A 8 -7.75 -10.31 9.46
N PRO A 9 -8.44 -9.24 9.01
CA PRO A 9 -9.61 -8.73 9.71
C PRO A 9 -10.72 -9.78 9.69
N ASN A 10 -11.48 -9.87 10.78
CA ASN A 10 -12.69 -10.68 10.80
C ASN A 10 -13.88 -9.93 10.19
N ASP A 11 -14.89 -10.70 9.80
CA ASP A 11 -16.20 -10.17 9.46
C ASP A 11 -16.92 -9.66 10.71
N MET A 12 -17.48 -8.45 10.64
CA MET A 12 -18.15 -7.79 11.78
C MET A 12 -19.46 -8.50 12.18
N LEU A 13 -20.14 -9.17 11.25
CA LEU A 13 -21.38 -9.92 11.49
C LEU A 13 -21.10 -11.39 11.83
N HIS A 14 -19.98 -11.92 11.35
CA HIS A 14 -19.55 -13.31 11.55
C HIS A 14 -18.11 -13.38 12.11
N PRO A 15 -17.91 -13.12 13.42
CA PRO A 15 -16.57 -12.91 13.98
C PRO A 15 -15.57 -14.07 13.87
N SER A 16 -16.04 -15.27 13.56
CA SER A 16 -15.22 -16.47 13.34
C SER A 16 -14.78 -16.66 11.88
N GLN A 17 -15.18 -15.76 10.98
CA GLN A 17 -14.80 -15.75 9.58
C GLN A 17 -13.95 -14.51 9.27
N PRO A 18 -13.03 -14.57 8.29
CA PRO A 18 -12.39 -13.38 7.76
C PRO A 18 -13.44 -12.47 7.09
N ASP A 19 -13.13 -11.18 7.02
CA ASP A 19 -13.85 -10.23 6.18
C ASP A 19 -14.01 -10.79 4.75
N GLU A 20 -15.20 -10.59 4.15
CA GLU A 20 -15.57 -11.15 2.85
C GLU A 20 -14.54 -10.85 1.75
N MET A 21 -13.95 -9.65 1.76
CA MET A 21 -12.94 -9.24 0.76
C MET A 21 -11.67 -10.09 0.81
N PHE A 22 -11.36 -10.68 1.97
CA PHE A 22 -10.17 -11.49 2.20
C PHE A 22 -10.48 -12.99 2.33
N LEU A 23 -11.75 -13.41 2.25
CA LEU A 23 -12.16 -14.79 2.47
C LEU A 23 -11.46 -15.80 1.54
N ALA A 24 -11.34 -15.48 0.26
CA ALA A 24 -10.65 -16.33 -0.70
C ALA A 24 -9.16 -16.45 -0.39
N GLU A 25 -8.50 -15.33 -0.06
CA GLU A 25 -7.08 -15.28 0.30
C GLU A 25 -6.80 -16.07 1.59
N TYR A 26 -7.59 -15.84 2.64
CA TYR A 26 -7.53 -16.58 3.90
C TYR A 26 -7.68 -18.08 3.68
N THR A 27 -8.65 -18.49 2.86
CA THR A 27 -8.93 -19.91 2.59
C THR A 27 -7.76 -20.59 1.89
N TYR A 28 -7.23 -19.97 0.83
CA TYR A 28 -6.08 -20.50 0.11
C TYR A 28 -4.81 -20.49 0.96
N ALA A 29 -4.61 -19.48 1.81
CA ALA A 29 -3.48 -19.42 2.74
C ALA A 29 -3.51 -20.57 3.75
N CYS A 30 -4.68 -20.85 4.34
CA CYS A 30 -4.87 -22.00 5.22
C CYS A 30 -4.58 -23.33 4.49
N GLN A 31 -5.10 -23.50 3.27
CA GLN A 31 -4.84 -24.71 2.46
C GLN A 31 -3.37 -24.86 2.07
N SER A 32 -2.64 -23.75 1.93
CA SER A 32 -1.21 -23.71 1.66
C SER A 32 -0.34 -23.87 2.92
N SER A 33 -0.94 -24.29 4.04
CA SER A 33 -0.27 -24.51 5.33
C SER A 33 0.38 -23.25 5.93
N ILE A 34 -0.15 -22.07 5.59
CA ILE A 34 0.18 -20.82 6.28
C ILE A 34 -0.69 -20.74 7.54
N THR A 35 -0.10 -20.36 8.67
CA THR A 35 -0.87 -20.11 9.90
C THR A 35 -1.60 -18.77 9.76
N CYS A 36 -2.93 -18.82 9.74
CA CYS A 36 -3.79 -17.63 9.65
C CYS A 36 -4.49 -17.37 10.98
N LEU A 37 -4.56 -16.09 11.35
CA LEU A 37 -5.25 -15.58 12.52
C LEU A 37 -6.27 -14.52 12.10
N LEU A 38 -7.33 -14.37 12.89
CA LEU A 38 -8.33 -13.31 12.71
C LEU A 38 -8.14 -12.26 13.80
N LEU A 39 -8.11 -10.98 13.41
CA LEU A 39 -8.20 -9.84 14.30
C LEU A 39 -9.68 -9.44 14.43
N SER A 40 -10.16 -9.26 15.66
CA SER A 40 -11.49 -8.71 15.91
C SER A 40 -11.53 -7.22 15.53
N SER A 41 -12.16 -6.91 14.40
CA SER A 41 -12.29 -5.57 13.86
C SER A 41 -13.07 -4.65 14.81
N GLU A 42 -14.14 -5.15 15.43
CA GLU A 42 -14.94 -4.42 16.43
C GLU A 42 -14.11 -4.04 17.66
N ALA A 43 -13.36 -4.99 18.22
CA ALA A 43 -12.55 -4.73 19.41
C ALA A 43 -11.36 -3.81 19.07
N ALA A 44 -10.74 -3.99 17.89
CA ALA A 44 -9.65 -3.15 17.41
C ALA A 44 -10.08 -1.68 17.25
N ALA A 45 -11.29 -1.42 16.75
CA ALA A 45 -11.87 -0.07 16.66
C ALA A 45 -12.04 0.63 18.03
N LEU A 46 -12.04 -0.15 19.12
CA LEU A 46 -12.08 0.34 20.51
C LEU A 46 -10.70 0.32 21.18
N GLY A 47 -9.63 0.06 20.43
CA GLY A 47 -8.25 -0.05 20.92
C GLY A 47 -7.93 -1.38 21.63
N ASP A 48 -8.82 -2.38 21.56
CA ASP A 48 -8.64 -3.70 22.16
C ASP A 48 -8.33 -4.77 21.09
N TYR A 49 -7.06 -5.07 20.90
CA TYR A 49 -6.60 -5.99 19.87
C TYR A 49 -6.70 -7.44 20.33
N ARG A 50 -7.75 -8.14 19.86
CA ARG A 50 -8.01 -9.56 20.13
C ARG A 50 -7.79 -10.41 18.88
N PHE A 51 -7.00 -11.48 19.01
CA PHE A 51 -6.73 -12.43 17.94
C PHE A 51 -7.42 -13.77 18.22
N SER A 52 -7.83 -14.49 17.16
CA SER A 52 -8.54 -15.77 17.27
C SER A 52 -7.70 -16.92 17.86
N SER A 53 -6.37 -16.82 17.83
CA SER A 53 -5.46 -17.83 18.35
C SER A 53 -4.12 -17.20 18.79
N SER A 54 -3.23 -18.01 19.36
CA SER A 54 -1.86 -17.60 19.70
C SER A 54 -0.94 -17.62 18.49
N PHE A 55 0.00 -16.68 18.43
CA PHE A 55 1.06 -16.72 17.43
C PHE A 55 2.03 -17.87 17.70
N SER A 56 2.54 -18.46 16.63
CA SER A 56 3.68 -19.36 16.69
C SER A 56 4.97 -18.57 16.95
N ALA A 57 5.86 -19.12 17.77
CA ALA A 57 7.12 -18.46 18.11
C ALA A 57 8.06 -18.35 16.89
N ASN A 58 8.88 -17.29 16.87
CA ASN A 58 9.95 -17.06 15.88
C ASN A 58 9.51 -17.03 14.41
N MET A 59 8.23 -16.77 14.13
CA MET A 59 7.75 -16.54 12.77
C MET A 59 7.21 -15.12 12.64
N PRO A 60 7.64 -14.36 11.61
CA PRO A 60 7.10 -13.04 11.34
C PRO A 60 5.60 -13.11 11.04
N VAL A 61 4.93 -11.97 11.25
CA VAL A 61 3.48 -11.84 11.07
C VAL A 61 3.18 -10.79 10.00
N LEU A 62 2.48 -11.18 8.95
CA LEU A 62 2.00 -10.26 7.92
C LEU A 62 0.58 -9.79 8.26
N TRP A 63 0.31 -8.50 8.11
CA TRP A 63 -1.06 -8.00 8.02
C TRP A 63 -1.55 -8.15 6.58
N ARG A 64 -2.73 -8.73 6.40
CA ARG A 64 -3.47 -8.69 5.12
C ARG A 64 -4.88 -8.24 5.41
N GLY A 65 -5.14 -6.96 5.18
CA GLY A 65 -6.38 -6.35 5.59
C GLY A 65 -6.53 -4.94 5.08
N TRP A 66 -7.46 -4.21 5.70
CA TRP A 66 -7.74 -2.83 5.36
C TRP A 66 -6.58 -1.90 5.72
N MET A 67 -6.57 -0.74 5.05
CA MET A 67 -5.67 0.37 5.34
C MET A 67 -5.84 0.82 6.78
N LEU A 68 -4.73 0.92 7.51
CA LEU A 68 -4.67 1.40 8.88
C LEU A 68 -3.98 2.75 8.92
N HIS A 69 -4.49 3.68 9.72
CA HIS A 69 -3.75 4.90 10.03
C HIS A 69 -2.43 4.56 10.76
N PRO A 70 -1.44 5.45 10.74
CA PRO A 70 -0.14 5.22 11.38
C PRO A 70 -0.25 4.74 12.84
N ASP A 71 -1.13 5.38 13.63
CA ASP A 71 -1.34 5.05 15.04
C ASP A 71 -2.04 3.70 15.25
N GLU A 72 -2.92 3.31 14.32
CA GLU A 72 -3.60 2.02 14.33
C GLU A 72 -2.62 0.89 13.98
N TYR A 73 -1.73 1.12 13.01
CA TYR A 73 -0.67 0.17 12.64
C TYR A 73 0.36 0.01 13.77
N GLU A 74 0.76 1.11 14.42
CA GLU A 74 1.62 1.04 15.61
C GLU A 74 0.94 0.28 16.76
N SER A 75 -0.35 0.49 16.96
CA SER A 75 -1.12 -0.21 17.98
C SER A 75 -1.28 -1.70 17.68
N LEU A 76 -1.49 -2.07 16.42
CA LEU A 76 -1.42 -3.46 15.96
C LEU A 76 -0.05 -4.08 16.23
N SER A 77 1.03 -3.39 15.86
CA SER A 77 2.41 -3.83 16.10
C SER A 77 2.66 -4.14 17.58
N ARG A 78 2.33 -3.19 18.47
CA ARG A 78 2.46 -3.37 19.93
C ARG A 78 1.60 -4.52 20.45
N ALA A 79 0.41 -4.75 19.89
CA ALA A 79 -0.46 -5.85 20.29
C ALA A 79 0.07 -7.23 19.88
N VAL A 80 0.78 -7.32 18.75
CA VAL A 80 1.49 -8.51 18.28
C VAL A 80 2.73 -8.77 19.15
N GLU A 81 3.51 -7.72 19.46
CA GLU A 81 4.69 -7.80 20.33
C GLU A 81 4.36 -8.27 21.75
N LYS A 82 3.26 -7.77 22.34
CA LYS A 82 2.76 -8.21 23.65
C LYS A 82 2.45 -9.71 23.70
N ARG A 83 2.27 -10.36 22.54
CA ARG A 83 2.02 -11.80 22.41
C ARG A 83 3.25 -12.58 21.95
N GLY A 84 4.43 -11.96 21.96
CA GLY A 84 5.71 -12.62 21.67
C GLY A 84 6.02 -12.84 20.19
N ALA A 85 5.29 -12.17 19.29
CA ALA A 85 5.54 -12.19 17.85
C ALA A 85 5.95 -10.79 17.35
N ARG A 86 6.28 -10.66 16.06
CA ARG A 86 6.62 -9.37 15.44
C ARG A 86 6.01 -9.28 14.06
N LEU A 87 5.55 -8.09 13.68
CA LEU A 87 5.13 -7.84 12.31
C LEU A 87 6.34 -7.95 11.36
N LEU A 88 6.11 -8.50 10.17
CA LEU A 88 7.12 -8.59 9.12
C LEU A 88 7.57 -7.18 8.71
N THR A 89 6.61 -6.29 8.46
CA THR A 89 6.83 -4.89 8.10
C THR A 89 6.85 -4.04 9.36
N SER A 90 7.92 -3.28 9.59
CA SER A 90 7.97 -2.33 10.70
C SER A 90 7.08 -1.10 10.44
N CYS A 91 6.72 -0.35 11.48
CA CYS A 91 5.94 0.89 11.33
C CYS A 91 6.63 1.90 10.39
N GLN A 92 7.96 1.99 10.44
CA GLN A 92 8.73 2.86 9.53
C GLN A 92 8.61 2.37 8.07
N GLN A 93 8.73 1.07 7.83
CA GLN A 93 8.63 0.49 6.48
C GLN A 93 7.21 0.56 5.92
N TYR A 94 6.21 0.44 6.80
CA TYR A 94 4.81 0.69 6.45
C TYR A 94 4.69 2.11 5.90
N LEU A 95 5.04 3.14 6.67
CA LEU A 95 4.94 4.54 6.21
C LEU A 95 5.80 4.83 4.98
N GLN A 96 7.00 4.25 4.90
CA GLN A 96 7.90 4.42 3.75
C GLN A 96 7.23 4.04 2.43
N CYS A 97 6.46 2.94 2.41
CA CYS A 97 5.77 2.48 1.21
C CYS A 97 4.32 2.95 1.14
N HIS A 98 3.70 3.28 2.26
CA HIS A 98 2.30 3.68 2.34
C HIS A 98 2.07 5.14 1.94
N HIS A 99 3.00 6.03 2.34
CA HIS A 99 2.94 7.45 2.03
C HIS A 99 3.84 7.77 0.83
N LEU A 100 3.30 8.48 -0.17
CA LEU A 100 4.04 8.87 -1.37
C LEU A 100 5.40 9.54 -1.07
N PRO A 101 5.51 10.50 -0.13
CA PRO A 101 6.80 11.11 0.21
C PRO A 101 7.85 10.13 0.73
N GLY A 102 7.43 8.97 1.27
CA GLY A 102 8.31 7.95 1.82
C GLY A 102 9.18 7.24 0.77
N TRP A 103 8.75 7.23 -0.49
CA TRP A 103 9.47 6.56 -1.60
C TRP A 103 9.79 7.49 -2.78
N TYR A 104 9.16 8.66 -2.88
CA TYR A 104 9.30 9.55 -4.04
C TYR A 104 10.75 9.92 -4.34
N GLU A 105 11.55 10.27 -3.32
CA GLU A 105 12.93 10.73 -3.55
C GLU A 105 13.80 9.66 -4.20
N SER A 106 13.69 8.42 -3.71
CA SER A 106 14.42 7.27 -4.25
C SER A 106 14.05 6.95 -5.70
N CYS A 107 12.86 7.35 -6.15
CA CYS A 107 12.30 6.98 -7.45
C CYS A 107 11.95 8.20 -8.34
N ARG A 108 12.50 9.38 -8.03
CA ARG A 108 12.11 10.66 -8.64
C ARG A 108 12.23 10.66 -10.17
N ASP A 109 13.26 10.01 -10.72
CA ASP A 109 13.52 9.84 -12.15
C ASP A 109 12.57 8.86 -12.86
N LEU A 110 11.88 8.01 -12.10
CA LEU A 110 11.03 6.94 -12.62
C LEU A 110 9.53 7.25 -12.53
N THR A 111 9.15 8.32 -11.85
CA THR A 111 7.76 8.67 -11.54
C THR A 111 7.45 10.11 -11.95
N PRO A 112 6.17 10.52 -12.10
CA PRO A 112 5.84 11.90 -12.37
C PRO A 112 6.38 12.85 -11.31
N GLU A 113 6.93 13.97 -11.77
CA GLU A 113 7.41 15.06 -10.93
C GLU A 113 6.32 15.45 -9.92
N THR A 114 6.67 15.48 -8.64
CA THR A 114 5.73 15.65 -7.53
C THR A 114 6.24 16.70 -6.56
N ILE A 115 5.33 17.60 -6.17
CA ILE A 115 5.50 18.59 -5.13
C ILE A 115 4.81 18.05 -3.88
N VAL A 116 5.55 17.94 -2.78
CA VAL A 116 5.01 17.58 -1.47
C VAL A 116 4.83 18.88 -0.69
N THR A 117 3.61 19.15 -0.23
CA THR A 117 3.23 20.40 0.41
C THR A 117 2.14 20.18 1.46
N SER A 118 1.76 21.22 2.20
CA SER A 118 0.64 21.21 3.12
C SER A 118 -0.64 21.73 2.46
N GLU A 119 -1.76 21.55 3.17
CA GLU A 119 -3.09 21.97 2.73
C GLU A 119 -3.30 23.50 2.78
N ASP A 120 -2.49 24.19 3.56
CA ASP A 120 -2.52 25.65 3.76
C ASP A 120 -1.45 26.39 2.92
N ALA A 121 -0.80 25.68 2.00
CA ALA A 121 0.22 26.25 1.13
C ALA A 121 -0.37 27.28 0.14
N ASP A 122 0.47 28.21 -0.30
CA ASP A 122 0.09 29.17 -1.34
C ASP A 122 0.10 28.49 -2.72
N PHE A 123 -1.03 27.87 -3.09
CA PHE A 123 -1.18 27.20 -4.38
C PHE A 123 -1.09 28.16 -5.57
N ALA A 124 -1.37 29.45 -5.39
CA ALA A 124 -1.20 30.44 -6.45
C ALA A 124 0.30 30.67 -6.73
N ALA A 125 1.13 30.75 -5.69
CA ALA A 125 2.57 30.81 -5.84
C ALA A 125 3.14 29.51 -6.44
N LEU A 126 2.74 28.34 -5.93
CA LEU A 126 3.20 27.04 -6.44
C LEU A 126 2.85 26.84 -7.92
N THR A 127 1.60 27.09 -8.31
CA THR A 127 1.18 26.91 -9.71
C THR A 127 1.89 27.88 -10.67
N LYS A 128 2.24 29.07 -10.19
CA LYS A 128 3.04 30.05 -10.95
C LYS A 128 4.51 29.64 -11.07
N GLU A 129 5.10 29.12 -10.01
CA GLU A 129 6.50 28.68 -9.98
C GLU A 129 6.74 27.49 -10.92
N TYR A 130 5.90 26.45 -10.82
CA TYR A 130 6.08 25.22 -11.59
C TYR A 130 5.50 25.30 -13.00
N GLY A 131 4.44 26.10 -13.21
CA GLY A 131 3.89 26.39 -14.54
C GLY A 131 3.41 25.16 -15.31
N TRP A 132 3.05 24.06 -14.64
CA TRP A 132 2.50 22.88 -15.30
C TRP A 132 1.08 23.15 -15.83
N PRO A 133 0.71 22.55 -16.96
CA PRO A 133 -0.63 22.74 -17.55
C PRO A 133 -1.76 22.15 -16.68
N ALA A 134 -1.43 21.14 -15.86
CA ALA A 134 -2.35 20.50 -14.94
C ALA A 134 -1.59 19.78 -13.82
N TYR A 135 -2.28 19.58 -12.70
CA TYR A 135 -1.79 18.98 -11.46
C TYR A 135 -2.75 17.85 -11.06
N PHE A 136 -2.22 16.65 -10.87
CA PHE A 136 -2.94 15.57 -10.20
C PHE A 136 -2.79 15.76 -8.69
N VAL A 137 -3.90 16.04 -8.02
CA VAL A 137 -3.96 16.36 -6.59
C VAL A 137 -4.32 15.09 -5.82
N LYS A 138 -3.49 14.71 -4.86
CA LYS A 138 -3.78 13.63 -3.91
C LYS A 138 -3.25 14.00 -2.52
N ASP A 139 -3.74 13.32 -1.49
CA ASP A 139 -2.99 13.28 -0.23
C ASP A 139 -1.83 12.27 -0.32
N TYR A 140 -1.16 11.96 0.79
CA TYR A 140 -0.03 11.04 0.75
C TYR A 140 -0.40 9.62 0.29
N VAL A 141 -1.69 9.27 0.31
CA VAL A 141 -2.18 7.92 0.04
C VAL A 141 -3.23 7.90 -1.09
N LYS A 142 -4.35 8.61 -0.95
CA LYS A 142 -5.50 8.53 -1.86
C LYS A 142 -5.72 9.82 -2.66
N SER A 143 -6.36 9.64 -3.80
CA SER A 143 -6.86 10.73 -4.65
C SER A 143 -8.39 10.70 -4.70
N LEU A 144 -8.99 11.76 -5.25
CA LEU A 144 -10.44 11.89 -5.39
C LEU A 144 -10.94 11.06 -6.58
N THR A 145 -11.84 10.11 -6.30
CA THR A 145 -12.41 9.16 -7.28
C THR A 145 -13.85 9.48 -7.71
N THR A 146 -14.33 10.70 -7.42
CA THR A 146 -15.65 11.16 -7.86
C THR A 146 -15.64 11.59 -9.33
N SER A 147 -16.82 11.92 -9.87
CA SER A 147 -16.95 12.49 -11.22
C SER A 147 -16.15 13.79 -11.42
N ARG A 148 -15.81 14.50 -10.34
CA ARG A 148 -14.95 15.69 -10.39
C ARG A 148 -13.49 15.34 -10.72
N GLY A 149 -13.04 14.15 -10.34
CA GLY A 149 -11.67 13.67 -10.52
C GLY A 149 -10.62 14.45 -9.72
N SER A 150 -9.36 14.07 -9.91
CA SER A 150 -8.22 14.61 -9.15
C SER A 150 -7.35 15.60 -9.94
N ILE A 151 -7.78 16.02 -11.14
CA ILE A 151 -7.02 16.94 -11.98
C ILE A 151 -7.47 18.38 -11.72
N ALA A 152 -6.49 19.23 -11.40
CA ALA A 152 -6.63 20.68 -11.29
C ALA A 152 -5.81 21.39 -12.37
N ARG A 153 -6.32 22.52 -12.88
CA ARG A 153 -5.61 23.39 -13.85
C ARG A 153 -5.12 24.70 -13.24
N ASN A 154 -5.51 25.00 -12.01
CA ASN A 154 -5.20 26.25 -11.31
C ASN A 154 -5.34 26.05 -9.79
N ALA A 155 -4.91 27.04 -9.01
CA ALA A 155 -4.96 27.02 -7.55
C ALA A 155 -6.38 26.79 -6.99
N GLN A 156 -7.40 27.43 -7.56
CA GLN A 156 -8.78 27.30 -7.10
C GLN A 156 -9.30 25.86 -7.25
N GLU A 157 -8.96 25.18 -8.34
CA GLU A 157 -9.31 23.77 -8.53
C GLU A 157 -8.53 22.84 -7.59
N ILE A 158 -7.30 23.21 -7.19
CA ILE A 158 -6.54 22.47 -6.16
C ILE A 158 -7.28 22.56 -4.82
N ASP A 159 -7.65 23.76 -4.38
CA ASP A 159 -8.40 24.00 -3.14
C ASP A 159 -9.74 23.25 -3.11
N GLU A 160 -10.47 23.24 -4.23
CA GLU A 160 -11.71 22.50 -4.40
C GLU A 160 -11.50 21.00 -4.17
N ILE A 161 -10.48 20.41 -4.82
CA ILE A 161 -10.21 18.96 -4.72
C ILE A 161 -9.77 18.61 -3.30
N ILE A 162 -8.93 19.41 -2.65
CA ILE A 162 -8.51 19.18 -1.25
C ILE A 162 -9.72 19.24 -0.31
N THR A 163 -10.62 20.20 -0.53
CA THR A 163 -11.85 20.34 0.27
C THR A 163 -12.75 19.10 0.11
N LEU A 164 -12.92 18.61 -1.11
CA LEU A 164 -13.69 17.40 -1.38
C LEU A 164 -13.02 16.15 -0.79
N LEU A 165 -11.70 16.03 -0.90
CA LEU A 165 -10.95 14.94 -0.26
C LEU A 165 -11.20 14.89 1.24
N LYS A 166 -11.07 16.02 1.93
CA LYS A 166 -11.43 16.14 3.36
C LYS A 166 -12.87 15.75 3.64
N GLN A 167 -13.81 16.22 2.83
CA GLN A 167 -15.22 15.95 3.06
C GLN A 167 -15.53 14.44 2.98
N PHE A 168 -14.95 13.72 2.01
CA PHE A 168 -15.22 12.30 1.85
C PHE A 168 -14.39 11.42 2.79
N ARG A 169 -13.21 11.86 3.22
CA ARG A 169 -12.30 11.08 4.07
C ARG A 169 -12.34 11.44 5.56
N GLY A 170 -12.95 12.57 5.92
CA GLY A 170 -12.86 13.15 7.25
C GLY A 170 -11.64 14.05 7.42
N GLU A 171 -10.46 13.57 7.01
CA GLU A 171 -9.20 14.31 7.09
C GLU A 171 -8.27 14.02 5.90
N ILE A 172 -7.20 14.83 5.78
CA ILE A 172 -6.11 14.59 4.85
C ILE A 172 -5.06 13.72 5.55
N GLU A 173 -4.72 12.61 4.92
CA GLU A 173 -3.67 11.73 5.43
C GLU A 173 -2.30 12.35 5.14
N GLY A 174 -1.64 12.84 6.18
CA GLY A 174 -0.30 13.44 6.13
C GLY A 174 -0.28 14.85 5.53
N GLY A 175 -0.33 14.96 4.21
CA GLY A 175 -0.24 16.24 3.51
C GLY A 175 -0.69 16.13 2.05
N VAL A 176 -0.42 17.16 1.25
CA VAL A 176 -0.86 17.25 -0.14
C VAL A 176 0.31 16.98 -1.09
N CYS A 177 0.05 16.17 -2.11
CA CYS A 177 0.95 15.94 -3.23
C CYS A 177 0.32 16.48 -4.52
N LEU A 178 1.03 17.39 -5.18
CA LEU A 178 0.70 17.85 -6.53
C LEU A 178 1.63 17.16 -7.52
N ARG A 179 1.09 16.29 -8.37
CA ARG A 179 1.87 15.53 -9.34
C ARG A 179 1.66 16.11 -10.74
N ARG A 180 2.73 16.23 -11.51
CA ARG A 180 2.65 16.63 -12.90
C ARG A 180 1.82 15.61 -13.68
N VAL A 181 0.85 16.09 -14.44
CA VAL A 181 0.03 15.21 -15.27
C VAL A 181 0.85 14.76 -16.49
N GLU A 182 1.09 13.46 -16.56
CA GLU A 182 1.61 12.77 -17.74
C GLU A 182 0.46 12.02 -18.42
N LYS A 183 0.63 11.71 -19.70
CA LYS A 183 -0.32 10.89 -20.45
C LYS A 183 0.14 9.45 -20.46
N PHE A 184 -0.75 8.56 -20.05
CA PHE A 184 -0.47 7.14 -19.92
C PHE A 184 -1.44 6.32 -20.75
N ASP A 185 -0.96 5.16 -21.21
CA ASP A 185 -1.82 4.09 -21.69
C ASP A 185 -2.43 3.36 -20.48
N THR A 186 -3.66 3.72 -20.11
CA THR A 186 -4.36 3.14 -18.96
C THR A 186 -4.62 1.65 -19.10
N SER A 187 -4.56 1.09 -20.31
CA SER A 187 -4.69 -0.37 -20.51
C SER A 187 -3.41 -1.13 -20.14
N SER A 188 -2.31 -0.43 -19.93
CA SER A 188 -0.99 -0.99 -19.64
C SER A 188 -0.63 -1.02 -18.15
N GLU A 189 -1.52 -0.57 -17.26
CA GLU A 189 -1.25 -0.56 -15.82
C GLU A 189 -1.11 -1.99 -15.29
N ARG A 190 -0.02 -2.24 -14.55
CA ARG A 190 0.28 -3.55 -13.96
C ARG A 190 0.81 -3.42 -12.55
N ARG A 191 0.48 -4.41 -11.71
CA ARG A 191 0.98 -4.52 -10.34
C ARG A 191 1.96 -5.66 -10.18
N PHE A 192 3.07 -5.34 -9.54
CA PHE A 192 4.08 -6.29 -9.09
C PHE A 192 4.11 -6.30 -7.56
N PHE A 193 4.52 -7.42 -6.98
CA PHE A 193 4.80 -7.51 -5.55
C PHE A 193 6.27 -7.82 -5.35
N VAL A 194 6.86 -7.24 -4.32
CA VAL A 194 8.21 -7.56 -3.88
C VAL A 194 8.10 -8.16 -2.49
N LEU A 195 8.70 -9.33 -2.30
CA LEU A 195 8.76 -10.01 -1.01
C LEU A 195 10.21 -10.44 -0.75
N ASP A 196 10.78 -9.96 0.36
CA ASP A 196 12.18 -10.22 0.74
C ASP A 196 13.17 -9.90 -0.39
N GLY A 197 12.99 -8.73 -1.02
CA GLY A 197 13.81 -8.26 -2.15
C GLY A 197 13.59 -9.00 -3.47
N LYS A 198 12.73 -10.02 -3.53
CA LYS A 198 12.40 -10.75 -4.78
C LYS A 198 11.16 -10.16 -5.42
N VAL A 199 11.28 -9.78 -6.69
CA VAL A 199 10.15 -9.31 -7.49
C VAL A 199 9.33 -10.49 -7.98
N HIS A 200 8.02 -10.37 -7.87
CA HIS A 200 7.06 -11.33 -8.36
C HIS A 200 6.03 -10.63 -9.27
N ALA A 201 5.59 -11.35 -10.31
CA ALA A 201 4.60 -10.89 -11.29
C ALA A 201 3.43 -11.87 -11.39
N ALA A 202 2.25 -11.35 -11.75
CA ALA A 202 1.04 -12.14 -11.97
C ALA A 202 1.24 -13.21 -13.06
N ASN A 203 1.86 -12.84 -14.17
CA ASN A 203 2.10 -13.71 -15.33
C ASN A 203 3.55 -14.22 -15.44
N GLY A 204 4.43 -13.87 -14.49
CA GLY A 204 5.84 -14.25 -14.48
C GLY A 204 6.79 -13.32 -15.24
N ASP A 205 6.29 -12.39 -16.06
CA ASP A 205 7.12 -11.44 -16.80
C ASP A 205 7.48 -10.25 -15.91
N ILE A 206 8.76 -10.06 -15.62
CA ILE A 206 9.26 -8.95 -14.78
C ILE A 206 10.12 -8.02 -15.64
N PRO A 207 9.66 -6.79 -15.96
CA PRO A 207 10.47 -5.82 -16.67
C PRO A 207 11.71 -5.42 -15.85
N ALA A 208 12.84 -5.18 -16.52
CA ALA A 208 14.09 -4.76 -15.87
C ALA A 208 13.90 -3.50 -15.01
N ARG A 209 13.08 -2.56 -15.46
CA ARG A 209 12.75 -1.33 -14.72
C ARG A 209 12.01 -1.59 -13.41
N VAL A 210 11.18 -2.64 -13.32
CA VAL A 210 10.54 -3.03 -12.06
C VAL A 210 11.58 -3.55 -11.07
N SER A 211 12.56 -4.32 -11.56
CA SER A 211 13.68 -4.79 -10.72
C SER A 211 14.56 -3.62 -10.26
N GLU A 212 14.76 -2.62 -11.11
CA GLU A 212 15.46 -1.38 -10.75
C GLU A 212 14.71 -0.61 -9.64
N ILE A 213 13.39 -0.43 -9.76
CA ILE A 213 12.57 0.20 -8.72
C ILE A 213 12.68 -0.58 -7.41
N ALA A 214 12.57 -1.91 -7.49
CA ALA A 214 12.62 -2.78 -6.31
C ALA A 214 13.95 -2.65 -5.54
N ALA A 215 15.07 -2.48 -6.25
CA ALA A 215 16.38 -2.30 -5.63
C ALA A 215 16.53 -0.99 -4.83
N ARG A 216 15.60 -0.03 -4.98
CA ARG A 216 15.65 1.29 -4.31
C ARG A 216 14.81 1.36 -3.03
N ILE A 217 14.05 0.32 -2.72
CA ILE A 217 13.07 0.31 -1.62
C ILE A 217 13.46 -0.70 -0.55
N ASN A 218 13.47 -0.25 0.70
CA ASN A 218 13.89 -1.03 1.86
C ASN A 218 12.70 -1.50 2.72
N SER A 219 11.77 -2.24 2.13
CA SER A 219 10.65 -2.87 2.83
C SER A 219 10.61 -4.37 2.50
N PRO A 220 10.28 -5.25 3.47
CA PRO A 220 10.24 -6.69 3.24
C PRO A 220 9.07 -7.11 2.37
N PHE A 221 8.00 -6.34 2.35
CA PHE A 221 6.85 -6.57 1.49
C PHE A 221 6.29 -5.24 0.98
N TYR A 222 6.07 -5.14 -0.32
CA TYR A 222 5.47 -3.96 -0.95
C TYR A 222 4.97 -4.30 -2.36
N SER A 223 4.12 -3.43 -2.91
CA SER A 223 3.65 -3.48 -4.29
C SER A 223 4.27 -2.36 -5.11
N ILE A 224 4.41 -2.60 -6.41
CA ILE A 224 4.90 -1.63 -7.39
C ILE A 224 3.87 -1.56 -8.52
N ASP A 225 3.21 -0.41 -8.66
CA ASP A 225 2.30 -0.11 -9.76
C ASP A 225 3.01 0.67 -10.84
N VAL A 226 2.97 0.15 -12.07
CA VAL A 226 3.63 0.76 -13.22
C VAL A 226 2.69 0.85 -14.40
N ILE A 227 2.94 1.83 -15.25
CA ILE A 227 2.14 2.11 -16.44
C ILE A 227 3.06 2.59 -17.57
N ASN A 228 2.69 2.36 -18.82
CA ASN A 228 3.42 2.93 -19.96
C ASN A 228 2.94 4.35 -20.26
N ASP A 229 3.89 5.23 -20.59
CA ASP A 229 3.58 6.50 -21.24
C ASP A 229 3.25 6.32 -22.73
N GLU A 230 2.86 7.40 -23.41
CA GLU A 230 2.55 7.40 -24.86
C GLU A 230 3.74 6.96 -25.74
N ALA A 231 4.97 7.01 -25.23
CA ALA A 231 6.18 6.57 -25.92
C ALA A 231 6.55 5.10 -25.61
N GLY A 232 5.76 4.42 -24.77
CA GLY A 232 5.99 3.04 -24.34
C GLY A 232 7.05 2.90 -23.23
N ALA A 233 7.51 4.00 -22.64
CA ALA A 233 8.40 3.94 -21.48
C ALA A 233 7.59 3.66 -20.21
N LEU A 234 8.08 2.72 -19.41
CA LEU A 234 7.43 2.30 -18.18
C LEU A 234 7.70 3.31 -17.06
N ARG A 235 6.63 3.80 -16.43
CA ARG A 235 6.61 4.84 -15.40
C ARG A 235 6.07 4.23 -14.11
N LEU A 236 6.70 4.58 -12.99
CA LEU A 236 6.22 4.25 -11.65
C LEU A 236 5.02 5.15 -11.30
N VAL A 237 3.88 4.54 -10.98
CA VAL A 237 2.68 5.24 -10.55
C VAL A 237 2.65 5.34 -9.04
N GLU A 238 2.78 4.20 -8.37
CA GLU A 238 2.62 4.07 -6.93
C GLU A 238 3.48 2.92 -6.39
N ILE A 239 4.01 3.11 -5.19
CA ILE A 239 4.45 2.03 -4.32
C ILE A 239 3.44 1.97 -3.19
N GLY A 240 2.99 0.77 -2.83
CA GLY A 240 2.18 0.51 -1.64
C GLY A 240 2.89 -0.48 -0.73
N ASP A 241 2.57 -0.52 0.57
CA ASP A 241 3.25 -1.40 1.53
C ASP A 241 2.91 -2.90 1.38
N GLY A 242 2.14 -3.27 0.35
CA GLY A 242 1.79 -4.64 0.00
C GLY A 242 0.72 -5.25 0.92
N GLN A 243 0.74 -4.96 2.22
CA GLN A 243 -0.19 -5.52 3.21
C GLN A 243 -1.64 -5.10 2.97
N VAL A 244 -1.84 -3.89 2.46
CA VAL A 244 -3.19 -3.31 2.22
C VAL A 244 -3.45 -3.06 0.73
N SER A 245 -2.53 -3.51 -0.13
CA SER A 245 -2.73 -3.51 -1.58
C SER A 245 -3.74 -4.58 -1.98
N ASP A 246 -4.67 -4.24 -2.86
CA ASP A 246 -5.43 -5.27 -3.58
C ASP A 246 -4.48 -6.09 -4.47
N ILE A 247 -4.95 -7.24 -4.95
CA ILE A 247 -4.14 -8.14 -5.77
C ILE A 247 -4.28 -7.84 -7.28
N LYS A 248 -5.11 -6.86 -7.69
CA LYS A 248 -5.45 -6.50 -9.08
C LYS A 248 -5.61 -7.72 -10.01
N GLU A 249 -4.73 -7.86 -11.00
CA GLU A 249 -4.76 -8.91 -12.02
C GLU A 249 -4.27 -10.28 -11.53
N TRP A 250 -3.81 -10.37 -10.28
CA TRP A 250 -3.29 -11.62 -9.74
C TRP A 250 -4.42 -12.57 -9.36
N SER A 251 -4.20 -13.86 -9.63
CA SER A 251 -5.03 -14.89 -9.01
C SER A 251 -4.68 -15.02 -7.53
N VAL A 252 -5.67 -15.37 -6.71
CA VAL A 252 -5.47 -15.59 -5.27
C VAL A 252 -4.43 -16.69 -5.04
N GLU A 253 -4.47 -17.75 -5.84
CA GLU A 253 -3.52 -18.86 -5.78
C GLU A 253 -2.08 -18.39 -6.01
N ARG A 254 -1.86 -17.52 -7.00
CA ARG A 254 -0.53 -17.00 -7.33
C ARG A 254 -0.03 -16.09 -6.22
N PHE A 255 -0.88 -15.22 -5.68
CA PHE A 255 -0.54 -14.31 -4.60
C PHE A 255 -0.21 -15.07 -3.31
N VAL A 256 -1.08 -16.00 -2.88
CA VAL A 256 -0.83 -16.84 -1.70
C VAL A 256 0.40 -17.72 -1.89
N LYS A 257 0.63 -18.25 -3.10
CA LYS A 257 1.83 -19.05 -3.38
C LYS A 257 3.12 -18.25 -3.15
N MET A 258 3.15 -16.98 -3.56
CA MET A 258 4.29 -16.10 -3.27
C MET A 258 4.52 -15.98 -1.75
N LEU A 259 3.46 -15.78 -0.97
CA LEU A 259 3.55 -15.71 0.49
C LEU A 259 3.97 -17.06 1.12
N SER A 260 3.49 -18.19 0.60
CA SER A 260 3.83 -19.52 1.12
C SER A 260 5.28 -19.91 0.83
N ASP A 261 5.83 -19.41 -0.27
CA ASP A 261 7.23 -19.64 -0.68
C ASP A 261 8.22 -18.74 0.09
N TYR A 262 7.71 -17.84 0.95
CA TYR A 262 8.56 -17.05 1.85
C TYR A 262 9.37 -17.96 2.76
N ALA A 263 10.68 -17.74 2.78
CA ALA A 263 11.61 -18.40 3.66
C ALA A 263 12.33 -17.31 4.47
N VAL A 264 12.37 -17.48 5.80
CA VAL A 264 13.19 -16.60 6.64
C VAL A 264 14.65 -16.89 6.31
N SER A 265 15.32 -15.92 5.71
CA SER A 265 16.78 -15.92 5.61
C SER A 265 17.32 -15.93 7.04
N GLN A 266 17.96 -17.04 7.44
CA GLN A 266 18.71 -17.06 8.70
C GLN A 266 19.92 -16.16 8.50
N GLU A 267 19.87 -14.93 9.01
CA GLU A 267 21.10 -14.18 9.25
C GLU A 267 21.92 -14.98 10.26
N ILE A 268 23.10 -15.43 9.81
CA ILE A 268 24.14 -16.12 10.58
C ILE A 268 24.84 -15.11 11.50
#